data_AF-A0AAN8PI16-F1
#
_entry.id   AF-A0AAN8PI16-F1
#
_cell.length_a   1.000
_cell.length_b   1.000
_cell.length_c   1.000
_cell.angle_alpha   90.00
_cell.angle_beta   90.00
_cell.angle_gamma   90.00
#
_symmetry.space_group_name_H-M   'P 1'
#
loop_
_entity.id
_entity.type
_entity.pdbx_description
1 polymer ?
#
loop_
_entity_poly.entity_id
_entity_poly.type
_entity_poly.pdbx_seq_one_letter_code
_entity_poly.pdbx_strand_id
1 'polypeptide(L)'
;MYGSEFAVLHDVIIDPFRAAGRPGGENMSSVWNQKESEEYFKLKKSYFRLNCRNLPHHPFKGRNHLNGWFKSVMCVADLNSTLANQINGITIAVQRYEYVNLYQTMADFYNVFLIMILFQIPPDTINILYTDGHPAGMLDDTWQRLFGKIYRAGHLANETKFAKMIWNIQSYNCPLQTCSLPYVPYLERFRDFFLFQHDVTNMKVLNCSKLSVTIIWRRDYVAHPRNPSGVIQRKIKNEDEFLESVTELLRGHEVKAVQLETIPMEKQLELVSETDILVGMHGAGLSHTLFLPKHGGLIELFPAYHNQGTSHFQALTRWRRLHYVSWKNEYRGNEYPNKKTYIPPTVAISKMKKMVEKLCPQTVGVRSLKHHKKFQS
;
A
#
# COMPACT_ATOMS: atom_id res chain seq x y z
N MET A 1 8.46 23.45 -12.35
CA MET A 1 7.22 22.71 -11.99
C MET A 1 6.89 21.81 -13.16
N TYR A 2 6.45 20.58 -12.89
CA TYR A 2 6.11 19.64 -13.96
C TYR A 2 4.69 19.13 -13.72
N GLY A 3 3.81 19.30 -14.71
CA GLY A 3 2.49 18.65 -14.74
C GLY A 3 1.47 19.02 -13.65
N SER A 4 1.67 20.09 -12.85
CA SER A 4 0.81 20.47 -11.71
C SER A 4 0.63 19.41 -10.61
N GLU A 5 1.49 18.37 -10.59
CA GLU A 5 1.42 17.26 -9.62
C GLU A 5 2.56 17.29 -8.60
N PHE A 6 3.72 17.83 -8.97
CA PHE A 6 4.91 17.89 -8.11
C PHE A 6 5.75 19.14 -8.41
N ALA A 7 6.66 19.49 -7.50
CA ALA A 7 7.60 20.60 -7.69
C ALA A 7 9.04 20.16 -7.40
N VAL A 8 9.98 20.72 -8.18
CA VAL A 8 11.42 20.59 -7.95
C VAL A 8 11.92 21.94 -7.46
N LEU A 9 12.62 21.92 -6.33
CA LEU A 9 13.16 23.07 -5.64
C LEU A 9 14.68 22.87 -5.52
N HIS A 10 15.42 23.93 -5.80
CA HIS A 10 16.88 23.96 -5.67
C HIS A 10 17.24 24.85 -4.50
N ASP A 11 18.22 24.41 -3.70
CA ASP A 11 18.75 25.16 -2.57
C ASP A 11 17.65 25.66 -1.61
N VAL A 12 16.66 24.83 -1.30
CA VAL A 12 15.55 25.21 -0.42
C VAL A 12 15.97 25.13 1.03
N ILE A 13 15.68 26.17 1.82
CA ILE A 13 15.83 26.13 3.27
C ILE A 13 14.48 25.81 3.89
N ILE A 14 14.46 24.84 4.79
CA ILE A 14 13.36 24.62 5.73
C ILE A 14 13.70 25.29 7.06
N ASP A 15 12.82 26.18 7.51
CA ASP A 15 12.85 26.78 8.85
C ASP A 15 11.87 26.05 9.78
N PRO A 16 12.34 25.15 10.67
CA PRO A 16 11.47 24.36 11.54
C PRO A 16 10.65 25.23 12.52
N PHE A 17 11.12 26.45 12.84
CA PHE A 17 10.43 27.36 13.75
C PHE A 17 9.20 28.03 13.09
N ARG A 18 9.03 27.85 11.77
CA ARG A 18 7.87 28.32 11.00
C ARG A 18 6.82 27.24 10.78
N ALA A 19 6.89 26.13 11.50
CA ALA A 19 5.83 25.13 11.57
C ALA A 19 5.31 24.99 13.00
N ALA A 20 4.07 24.53 13.14
CA ALA A 20 3.51 24.06 14.40
C ALA A 20 2.87 22.69 14.19
N GLY A 21 3.11 21.76 15.10
CA GLY A 21 2.61 20.38 15.06
C GLY A 21 3.53 19.46 15.84
N ARG A 22 3.17 18.19 15.94
CA ARG A 22 3.98 17.20 16.66
C ARG A 22 5.24 16.82 15.88
N PRO A 23 6.37 16.55 16.54
CA PRO A 23 7.60 16.11 15.88
C PRO A 23 7.40 14.88 14.98
N GLY A 24 6.50 13.97 15.36
CA GLY A 24 6.28 12.70 14.69
C GLY A 24 7.31 11.65 15.10
N GLY A 25 7.03 10.38 14.83
CA GLY A 25 7.91 9.26 15.16
C GLY A 25 7.88 8.85 16.63
N GLU A 26 6.96 9.41 17.42
CA GLU A 26 6.71 8.97 18.78
C GLU A 26 6.29 7.49 18.79
N ASN A 27 6.62 6.77 19.87
CA ASN A 27 6.08 5.44 20.06
C ASN A 27 4.56 5.55 20.23
N MET A 28 3.81 4.70 19.52
CA MET A 28 2.35 4.65 19.60
C MET A 28 1.83 4.61 21.06
N SER A 29 2.52 3.91 21.96
CA SER A 29 2.14 3.80 23.36
C SER A 29 2.23 5.11 24.15
N SER A 30 3.00 6.09 23.66
CA SER A 30 3.15 7.42 24.30
C SER A 30 2.14 8.46 23.82
N VAL A 31 1.32 8.15 22.81
CA VAL A 31 0.45 9.12 22.14
C VAL A 31 -0.97 8.57 21.89
N TRP A 32 -1.48 7.74 22.80
CA TRP A 32 -2.83 7.20 22.69
C TRP A 32 -3.90 8.28 22.50
N ASN A 33 -4.86 7.99 21.60
CA ASN A 33 -5.96 8.88 21.23
C ASN A 33 -5.53 10.24 20.63
N GLN A 34 -4.29 10.34 20.14
CA GLN A 34 -3.82 11.52 19.41
C GLN A 34 -4.76 11.84 18.24
N LYS A 35 -5.21 13.09 18.17
CA LYS A 35 -6.09 13.55 17.10
C LYS A 35 -5.33 13.64 15.79
N GLU A 36 -5.96 13.23 14.71
CA GLU A 36 -5.39 13.31 13.37
C GLU A 36 -4.99 14.73 12.96
N SER A 37 -5.72 15.74 13.42
CA SER A 37 -5.37 17.14 13.15
C SER A 37 -4.08 17.61 13.82
N GLU A 38 -3.53 16.87 14.79
CA GLU A 38 -2.24 17.15 15.43
C GLU A 38 -1.05 16.56 14.66
N GLU A 39 -1.31 15.67 13.69
CA GLU A 39 -0.32 14.93 12.91
C GLU A 39 0.05 15.63 11.60
N TYR A 40 -0.49 16.82 11.35
CA TYR A 40 -0.15 17.62 10.20
C TYR A 40 0.38 18.98 10.63
N PHE A 41 1.48 19.40 10.01
CA PHE A 41 2.06 20.70 10.31
C PHE A 41 1.19 21.86 9.80
N LYS A 42 1.00 22.85 10.67
CA LYS A 42 0.49 24.16 10.30
C LYS A 42 1.67 25.05 9.91
N LEU A 43 1.93 25.14 8.60
CA LEU A 43 3.05 25.89 8.06
C LEU A 43 2.74 27.40 8.01
N LYS A 44 3.69 28.21 8.46
CA LYS A 44 3.65 29.67 8.35
C LYS A 44 4.48 30.12 7.16
N LYS A 45 4.23 31.34 6.66
CA LYS A 45 5.06 31.96 5.62
C LYS A 45 6.53 31.95 6.07
N SER A 46 7.45 31.74 5.12
CA SER A 46 8.90 31.50 5.30
C SER A 46 9.32 30.13 5.81
N TYR A 47 8.40 29.18 5.98
CA TYR A 47 8.79 27.78 6.26
C TYR A 47 9.68 27.21 5.15
N PHE A 48 9.34 27.45 3.89
CA PHE A 48 10.25 27.21 2.76
C PHE A 48 10.82 28.55 2.28
N ARG A 49 12.14 28.67 2.22
CA ARG A 49 12.82 29.82 1.60
C ARG A 49 13.58 29.40 0.36
N LEU A 50 13.46 30.21 -0.69
CA LEU A 50 14.05 29.97 -2.00
C LEU A 50 14.72 31.24 -2.53
N ASN A 51 15.82 31.09 -3.26
CA ASN A 51 16.38 32.20 -4.03
C ASN A 51 15.52 32.41 -5.29
N CYS A 52 14.65 33.42 -5.24
CA CYS A 52 13.80 33.80 -6.35
C CYS A 52 13.44 35.28 -6.29
N ARG A 53 13.06 35.86 -7.42
CA ARG A 53 12.52 37.23 -7.48
C ARG A 53 11.03 37.26 -7.23
N ASN A 54 10.30 36.36 -7.89
CA ASN A 54 8.85 36.25 -7.79
C ASN A 54 8.44 34.77 -7.72
N LEU A 55 7.36 34.49 -7.00
CA LEU A 55 6.76 33.17 -6.96
C LEU A 55 5.90 32.94 -8.21
N PRO A 56 5.81 31.70 -8.73
CA PRO A 56 4.91 31.39 -9.83
C PRO A 56 3.44 31.51 -9.41
N HIS A 57 2.55 31.87 -10.34
CA HIS A 57 1.11 31.91 -10.05
C HIS A 57 0.52 30.49 -10.00
N HIS A 58 -0.27 30.21 -8.95
CA HIS A 58 -1.14 29.02 -8.77
C HIS A 58 -0.63 27.71 -9.38
N PRO A 59 0.34 27.05 -8.73
CA PRO A 59 1.09 25.96 -9.35
C PRO A 59 0.35 24.61 -9.43
N PHE A 60 -0.56 24.32 -8.51
CA PHE A 60 -1.21 23.00 -8.40
C PHE A 60 -2.73 23.10 -8.54
N LYS A 61 -3.31 22.16 -9.28
CA LYS A 61 -4.75 22.14 -9.56
C LYS A 61 -5.53 21.49 -8.42
N GLY A 62 -6.77 21.94 -8.22
CA GLY A 62 -7.73 21.31 -7.31
C GLY A 62 -7.34 21.35 -5.82
N ARG A 63 -7.94 20.43 -5.05
CA ARG A 63 -7.62 20.22 -3.64
C ARG A 63 -6.30 19.44 -3.52
N ASN A 64 -5.21 20.19 -3.43
CA ASN A 64 -3.86 19.65 -3.31
C ASN A 64 -3.12 20.28 -2.11
N HIS A 65 -2.55 19.48 -1.21
CA HIS A 65 -1.80 19.98 -0.04
C HIS A 65 -0.58 20.81 -0.42
N LEU A 66 -0.02 20.58 -1.61
CA LEU A 66 1.08 21.39 -2.15
C LEU A 66 0.68 22.86 -2.32
N ASN A 67 -0.62 23.18 -2.51
CA ASN A 67 -1.08 24.57 -2.47
C ASN A 67 -0.95 25.19 -1.08
N GLY A 68 -1.08 24.40 -0.02
CA GLY A 68 -0.79 24.82 1.36
C GLY A 68 0.69 25.08 1.58
N TRP A 69 1.55 24.16 1.11
CA TRP A 69 3.01 24.33 1.17
C TRP A 69 3.46 25.55 0.38
N PHE A 70 2.89 25.76 -0.81
CA PHE A 70 3.19 26.91 -1.65
C PHE A 70 2.91 28.25 -0.96
N LYS A 71 1.82 28.35 -0.18
CA LYS A 71 1.51 29.54 0.63
C LYS A 71 2.55 29.82 1.73
N SER A 72 3.31 28.81 2.14
CA SER A 72 4.37 28.95 3.13
C SER A 72 5.73 29.35 2.55
N VAL A 73 5.85 29.43 1.21
CA VAL A 73 7.08 29.81 0.52
C VAL A 73 7.36 31.31 0.64
N MET A 74 8.63 31.66 0.82
CA MET A 74 9.14 33.03 0.71
C MET A 74 10.34 33.08 -0.23
N CYS A 75 10.30 33.98 -1.21
CA CYS A 75 11.46 34.34 -2.00
C CYS A 75 12.40 35.23 -1.17
N VAL A 76 13.69 34.92 -1.18
CA VAL A 76 14.75 35.72 -0.54
C VAL A 76 15.87 35.98 -1.54
N ALA A 77 16.51 37.15 -1.45
CA ALA A 77 17.57 37.54 -2.38
C ALA A 77 18.89 36.79 -2.12
N ASP A 78 19.15 36.44 -0.86
CA ASP A 78 20.31 35.68 -0.45
C ASP A 78 19.88 34.53 0.49
N LEU A 79 20.36 33.33 0.18
CA LEU A 79 20.20 32.13 1.01
C LEU A 79 21.43 31.89 1.90
N ASN A 80 22.48 32.69 1.76
CA ASN A 80 23.68 32.63 2.60
C ASN A 80 23.32 33.03 4.02
N SER A 81 22.93 32.02 4.78
CA SER A 81 22.94 32.04 6.23
C SER A 81 24.08 31.13 6.67
N THR A 82 24.65 31.40 7.85
CA THR A 82 25.57 30.50 8.57
C THR A 82 24.79 29.27 9.06
N LEU A 83 24.17 28.54 8.13
CA LEU A 83 23.34 27.39 8.44
C LEU A 83 24.23 26.31 9.04
N ALA A 84 23.83 25.83 10.21
CA ALA A 84 24.50 24.71 10.86
C ALA A 84 24.36 23.42 10.04
N ASN A 85 23.28 23.27 9.24
CA ASN A 85 22.89 22.01 8.63
C ASN A 85 22.62 22.13 7.12
N GLN A 86 23.23 21.23 6.36
CA GLN A 86 22.97 21.03 4.93
C GLN A 86 22.77 19.54 4.64
N ILE A 87 21.70 19.23 3.91
CA ILE A 87 21.42 17.90 3.37
C ILE A 87 21.69 17.95 1.85
N ASN A 88 22.74 17.21 1.47
CA ASN A 88 23.13 17.01 0.08
C ASN A 88 22.32 15.87 -0.57
N GLY A 89 22.36 15.80 -1.90
CA GLY A 89 21.61 14.80 -2.67
C GLY A 89 20.17 15.22 -2.94
N ILE A 90 19.35 14.26 -3.38
CA ILE A 90 17.95 14.48 -3.72
C ILE A 90 17.08 14.07 -2.54
N THR A 91 16.26 14.99 -2.05
CA THR A 91 15.28 14.73 -1.01
C THR A 91 13.87 14.81 -1.56
N ILE A 92 13.08 13.75 -1.40
CA ILE A 92 11.66 13.72 -1.77
C ILE A 92 10.84 13.95 -0.50
N ALA A 93 10.12 15.07 -0.45
CA ALA A 93 9.24 15.43 0.66
C ALA A 93 7.87 14.77 0.47
N VAL A 94 7.43 14.01 1.48
CA VAL A 94 6.20 13.20 1.45
C VAL A 94 5.34 13.53 2.66
N GLN A 95 4.09 13.92 2.42
CA GLN A 95 3.05 13.95 3.44
C GLN A 95 2.26 12.65 3.38
N ARG A 96 2.37 11.83 4.43
CA ARG A 96 1.65 10.56 4.51
C ARG A 96 0.29 10.82 5.15
N TYR A 97 -0.82 10.46 4.50
CA TYR A 97 -2.15 10.70 5.08
C TYR A 97 -2.65 9.55 5.94
N GLU A 98 -2.33 8.33 5.50
CA GLU A 98 -2.88 7.08 6.00
C GLU A 98 -1.71 6.13 6.24
N TYR A 99 -0.69 6.60 6.96
CA TYR A 99 0.66 6.02 7.06
C TYR A 99 0.71 4.57 7.60
N VAL A 100 -0.39 4.08 8.18
CA VAL A 100 -0.54 2.71 8.70
C VAL A 100 -1.44 1.83 7.84
N ASN A 101 -2.08 2.41 6.82
CA ASN A 101 -2.93 1.71 5.89
C ASN A 101 -2.10 1.30 4.66
N LEU A 102 -1.82 0.00 4.54
CA LEU A 102 -0.96 -0.52 3.48
C LEU A 102 -1.40 -0.10 2.07
N TYR A 103 -2.70 -0.06 1.78
CA TYR A 103 -3.19 0.33 0.46
C TYR A 103 -2.83 1.78 0.12
N GLN A 104 -3.03 2.67 1.09
CA GLN A 104 -2.74 4.09 0.92
C GLN A 104 -1.23 4.33 0.87
N THR A 105 -0.46 3.62 1.71
CA THR A 105 0.99 3.74 1.74
C THR A 105 1.63 3.19 0.45
N MET A 106 1.03 2.18 -0.20
CA MET A 106 1.45 1.73 -1.54
C MET A 106 1.35 2.82 -2.60
N ALA A 107 0.35 3.70 -2.50
CA ALA A 107 0.25 4.87 -3.37
C ALA A 107 1.40 5.87 -3.13
N ASP A 108 1.82 6.05 -1.87
CA ASP A 108 2.96 6.89 -1.52
C ASP A 108 4.28 6.31 -2.05
N PHE A 109 4.54 5.02 -1.82
CA PHE A 109 5.70 4.31 -2.35
C PHE A 109 5.76 4.41 -3.89
N TYR A 110 4.62 4.18 -4.54
CA TYR A 110 4.52 4.24 -5.99
C TYR A 110 4.76 5.66 -6.53
N ASN A 111 4.28 6.70 -5.86
CA ASN A 111 4.55 8.09 -6.25
C ASN A 111 6.05 8.42 -6.18
N VAL A 112 6.74 8.01 -5.11
CA VAL A 112 8.19 8.20 -5.01
C VAL A 112 8.93 7.40 -6.08
N PHE A 113 8.51 6.16 -6.34
CA PHE A 113 9.03 5.35 -7.44
C PHE A 113 8.85 6.01 -8.82
N LEU A 114 7.72 6.66 -9.08
CA LEU A 114 7.52 7.41 -10.32
C LEU A 114 8.49 8.59 -10.45
N ILE A 115 8.72 9.34 -9.37
CA ILE A 115 9.73 10.41 -9.34
C ILE A 115 11.14 9.83 -9.58
N MET A 116 11.46 8.71 -8.94
CA MET A 116 12.73 7.99 -9.12
C MET A 116 12.97 7.64 -10.60
N ILE A 117 11.99 7.04 -11.28
CA ILE A 117 12.09 6.71 -12.71
C ILE A 117 12.18 7.99 -13.56
N LEU A 118 11.32 8.98 -13.30
CA LEU A 118 11.25 10.20 -14.11
C LEU A 118 12.58 10.96 -14.13
N PHE A 119 13.27 11.01 -12.99
CA PHE A 119 14.55 11.68 -12.85
C PHE A 119 15.77 10.75 -12.95
N GLN A 120 15.55 9.46 -13.23
CA GLN A 120 16.61 8.44 -13.35
C GLN A 120 17.54 8.41 -12.13
N ILE A 121 16.97 8.42 -10.93
CA ILE A 121 17.71 8.50 -9.67
C ILE A 121 17.87 7.09 -9.09
N PRO A 122 19.08 6.67 -8.67
CA PRO A 122 19.24 5.43 -7.92
C PRO A 122 18.51 5.49 -6.55
N PRO A 123 17.74 4.46 -6.16
CA PRO A 123 16.87 4.50 -4.98
C PRO A 123 17.62 4.76 -3.66
N ASP A 124 18.80 4.20 -3.49
CA ASP A 124 19.69 4.34 -2.33
C ASP A 124 20.23 5.77 -2.14
N THR A 125 20.20 6.57 -3.19
CA THR A 125 20.61 7.99 -3.17
C THR A 125 19.47 8.96 -2.87
N ILE A 126 18.22 8.46 -2.81
CA ILE A 126 17.03 9.26 -2.50
C ILE A 126 16.88 9.36 -1.00
N ASN A 127 16.93 10.58 -0.47
CA ASN A 127 16.47 10.86 0.88
C ASN A 127 14.94 11.05 0.87
N ILE A 128 14.25 10.57 1.90
CA ILE A 128 12.83 10.86 2.13
C ILE A 128 12.72 11.84 3.29
N LEU A 129 11.90 12.87 3.15
CA LEU A 129 11.53 13.76 4.24
C LEU A 129 10.04 13.61 4.54
N TYR A 130 9.70 13.02 5.68
CA TYR A 130 8.33 13.07 6.18
C TYR A 130 8.01 14.49 6.63
N THR A 131 6.94 15.04 6.07
CA THR A 131 6.44 16.40 6.35
C THR A 131 5.16 16.35 7.17
N ASP A 132 4.98 15.27 7.92
CA ASP A 132 3.87 15.01 8.82
C ASP A 132 4.41 14.66 10.22
N GLY A 133 3.56 14.88 11.22
CA GLY A 133 3.79 14.57 12.62
C GLY A 133 3.19 13.22 13.03
N HIS A 134 3.04 12.27 12.11
CA HIS A 134 2.53 10.95 12.47
C HIS A 134 3.50 10.21 13.40
N PRO A 135 2.99 9.44 14.36
CA PRO A 135 3.79 8.52 15.18
C PRO A 135 4.58 7.51 14.34
N ALA A 136 5.47 6.76 14.98
CA ALA A 136 6.12 5.63 14.31
C ALA A 136 5.06 4.59 13.88
N GLY A 137 5.21 4.04 12.67
CA GLY A 137 4.28 3.06 12.10
C GLY A 137 4.98 1.79 11.64
N MET A 138 4.24 0.69 11.55
CA MET A 138 4.76 -0.63 11.12
C MET A 138 5.32 -0.65 9.68
N LEU A 139 5.05 0.39 8.89
CA LEU A 139 5.50 0.53 7.51
C LEU A 139 6.74 1.45 7.38
N ASP A 140 7.23 2.04 8.48
CA ASP A 140 8.39 2.94 8.44
C ASP A 140 9.67 2.20 7.98
N ASP A 141 9.85 0.94 8.38
CA ASP A 141 10.98 0.11 7.95
C ASP A 141 10.96 -0.16 6.44
N THR A 142 9.76 -0.26 5.85
CA THR A 142 9.62 -0.43 4.40
C THR A 142 10.15 0.79 3.64
N TRP A 143 9.96 2.02 4.15
CA TRP A 143 10.54 3.21 3.54
C TRP A 143 12.07 3.17 3.55
N GLN A 144 12.67 2.76 4.67
CA GLN A 144 14.13 2.61 4.81
C GLN A 144 14.69 1.52 3.91
N ARG A 145 13.90 0.48 3.62
CA ARG A 145 14.30 -0.60 2.75
C ARG A 145 14.23 -0.22 1.26
N LEU A 146 13.25 0.58 0.88
CA LEU A 146 13.05 0.99 -0.51
C LEU A 146 13.99 2.11 -0.96
N PHE A 147 14.35 3.03 -0.07
CA PHE A 147 15.08 4.26 -0.39
C PHE A 147 16.27 4.48 0.55
N GLY A 148 17.00 5.57 0.34
CA GLY A 148 18.12 5.97 1.20
C GLY A 148 17.67 6.51 2.56
N LYS A 149 18.22 7.65 2.98
CA LYS A 149 18.02 8.17 4.34
C LYS A 149 16.61 8.72 4.55
N ILE A 150 16.03 8.44 5.71
CA ILE A 150 14.73 8.97 6.13
C ILE A 150 14.94 10.09 7.15
N TYR A 151 14.31 11.23 6.90
CA TYR A 151 14.28 12.39 7.77
C TYR A 151 12.85 12.72 8.17
N ARG A 152 12.67 13.32 9.35
CA ARG A 152 11.39 13.89 9.81
C ARG A 152 11.54 15.39 9.94
N ALA A 153 10.67 16.15 9.27
CA ALA A 153 10.73 17.61 9.32
C ALA A 153 10.52 18.15 10.75
N GLY A 154 9.70 17.48 11.56
CA GLY A 154 9.49 17.83 12.96
C GLY A 154 10.69 17.60 13.88
N HIS A 155 11.76 16.97 13.39
CA HIS A 155 13.00 16.70 14.14
C HIS A 155 14.16 17.61 13.70
N LEU A 156 13.93 18.53 12.75
CA LEU A 156 14.94 19.50 12.35
C LEU A 156 15.13 20.51 13.49
N ALA A 157 16.31 20.49 14.12
CA ALA A 157 16.63 21.38 15.24
C ALA A 157 17.01 22.81 14.82
N ASN A 158 17.53 22.96 13.59
CA ASN A 158 17.98 24.22 13.02
C ASN A 158 17.45 24.37 11.59
N GLU A 159 17.50 25.60 11.08
CA GLU A 159 17.32 25.86 9.66
C GLU A 159 18.24 24.94 8.85
N THR A 160 17.66 24.23 7.89
CA THR A 160 18.37 23.19 7.13
C THR A 160 18.22 23.43 5.65
N LYS A 161 19.34 23.53 4.95
CA LYS A 161 19.39 23.65 3.49
C LYS A 161 19.31 22.27 2.84
N PHE A 162 18.43 22.11 1.86
CA PHE A 162 18.34 20.93 1.01
C PHE A 162 18.79 21.32 -0.40
N ALA A 163 19.85 20.69 -0.89
CA ALA A 163 20.44 21.01 -2.20
C ALA A 163 19.44 20.84 -3.35
N LYS A 164 18.69 19.73 -3.34
CA LYS A 164 17.59 19.48 -4.27
C LYS A 164 16.44 18.80 -3.55
N MET A 165 15.28 19.43 -3.55
CA MET A 165 14.06 18.89 -2.96
C MET A 165 13.00 18.69 -4.03
N ILE A 166 12.28 17.57 -3.95
CA ILE A 166 11.10 17.31 -4.76
C ILE A 166 9.92 17.22 -3.81
N TRP A 167 8.97 18.13 -3.94
CA TRP A 167 7.66 17.95 -3.31
C TRP A 167 6.91 16.89 -4.08
N ASN A 168 6.63 15.75 -3.44
CA ASN A 168 6.08 14.58 -4.10
C ASN A 168 4.64 14.78 -4.57
N ILE A 169 4.19 13.90 -5.46
CA ILE A 169 2.79 13.78 -5.88
C ILE A 169 1.93 13.48 -4.65
N GLN A 170 0.82 14.20 -4.50
CA GLN A 170 -0.18 13.91 -3.46
C GLN A 170 -0.72 12.48 -3.59
N SER A 171 -0.83 11.76 -2.47
CA SER A 171 -1.27 10.36 -2.43
C SER A 171 -2.59 10.13 -3.17
N TYR A 172 -3.58 11.01 -2.98
CA TYR A 172 -4.88 10.92 -3.64
C TYR A 172 -4.86 11.18 -5.16
N ASN A 173 -3.79 11.80 -5.67
CA ASN A 173 -3.58 11.99 -7.10
C ASN A 173 -2.80 10.82 -7.73
N CYS A 174 -2.38 9.84 -6.91
CA CYS A 174 -1.70 8.65 -7.39
C CYS A 174 -2.58 7.85 -8.38
N PRO A 175 -2.03 7.37 -9.50
CA PRO A 175 -2.75 6.48 -10.42
C PRO A 175 -3.38 5.25 -9.74
N LEU A 176 -2.75 4.71 -8.69
CA LEU A 176 -3.29 3.56 -7.93
C LEU A 176 -4.63 3.89 -7.24
N GLN A 177 -4.95 5.16 -7.00
CA GLN A 177 -6.23 5.58 -6.40
C GLN A 177 -7.36 5.66 -7.43
N THR A 178 -7.05 5.66 -8.72
CA THR A 178 -8.04 5.83 -9.79
C THR A 178 -8.45 4.46 -10.35
N CYS A 179 -9.31 3.75 -9.62
CA CYS A 179 -9.71 2.38 -9.92
C CYS A 179 -10.30 2.15 -11.32
N SER A 180 -10.79 3.20 -11.98
CA SER A 180 -11.34 3.16 -13.34
C SER A 180 -10.27 3.13 -14.45
N LEU A 181 -9.02 3.47 -14.16
CA LEU A 181 -7.95 3.50 -15.17
C LEU A 181 -7.80 2.14 -15.86
N PRO A 182 -7.65 2.08 -17.20
CA PRO A 182 -7.45 0.81 -17.90
C PRO A 182 -6.11 0.14 -17.57
N TYR A 183 -5.09 0.95 -17.30
CA TYR A 183 -3.76 0.50 -16.92
C TYR A 183 -3.11 1.53 -15.99
N VAL A 184 -2.13 1.07 -15.20
CA VAL A 184 -1.25 1.92 -14.39
C VAL A 184 0.17 1.81 -14.95
N PRO A 185 0.82 2.94 -15.32
CA PRO A 185 2.17 2.92 -15.88
C PRO A 185 3.18 2.21 -14.98
N TYR A 186 4.18 1.54 -15.54
CA TYR A 186 5.31 0.99 -14.78
C TYR A 186 4.97 0.04 -13.61
N LEU A 187 3.73 -0.47 -13.50
CA LEU A 187 3.30 -1.25 -12.35
C LEU A 187 4.13 -2.53 -12.13
N GLU A 188 4.48 -3.23 -13.21
CA GLU A 188 5.39 -4.39 -13.14
C GLU A 188 6.77 -4.01 -12.64
N ARG A 189 7.33 -2.88 -13.12
CA ARG A 189 8.62 -2.38 -12.64
C ARG A 189 8.57 -1.96 -11.17
N PHE A 190 7.44 -1.41 -10.72
CA PHE A 190 7.24 -1.08 -9.30
C PHE A 190 7.24 -2.34 -8.44
N ARG A 191 6.52 -3.38 -8.86
CA ARG A 191 6.59 -4.69 -8.19
C ARG A 191 8.03 -5.19 -8.13
N ASP A 192 8.71 -5.24 -9.27
CA ASP A 192 10.05 -5.84 -9.36
C ASP A 192 11.05 -5.05 -8.50
N PHE A 193 10.96 -3.72 -8.50
CA PHE A 193 11.71 -2.85 -7.60
C PHE A 193 11.43 -3.18 -6.13
N PHE A 194 10.16 -3.29 -5.74
CA PHE A 194 9.77 -3.54 -4.36
C PHE A 194 10.27 -4.90 -3.86
N LEU A 195 10.12 -5.95 -4.68
CA LEU A 195 10.60 -7.29 -4.36
C LEU A 195 12.13 -7.34 -4.30
N PHE A 196 12.81 -6.73 -5.27
CA PHE A 196 14.28 -6.67 -5.30
C PHE A 196 14.84 -5.97 -4.06
N GLN A 197 14.27 -4.83 -3.66
CA GLN A 197 14.71 -4.14 -2.45
C GLN A 197 14.51 -4.95 -1.17
N HIS A 198 13.63 -5.95 -1.18
CA HIS A 198 13.42 -6.86 -0.05
C HIS A 198 14.10 -8.22 -0.26
N ASP A 199 15.08 -8.33 -1.16
CA ASP A 199 15.80 -9.58 -1.47
C ASP A 199 14.89 -10.74 -1.92
N VAL A 200 13.68 -10.44 -2.42
CA VAL A 200 12.74 -11.45 -2.93
C VAL A 200 12.93 -11.62 -4.42
N THR A 201 13.66 -12.65 -4.83
CA THR A 201 14.00 -12.91 -6.24
C THR A 201 13.22 -14.07 -6.86
N ASN A 202 12.49 -14.84 -6.05
CA ASN A 202 11.84 -16.05 -6.55
C ASN A 202 10.67 -15.71 -7.47
N MET A 203 10.60 -16.45 -8.58
CA MET A 203 9.49 -16.38 -9.51
C MET A 203 8.83 -17.75 -9.56
N LYS A 204 7.74 -17.90 -8.81
CA LYS A 204 6.95 -19.11 -8.87
C LYS A 204 6.40 -19.35 -10.28
N VAL A 205 6.59 -20.58 -10.76
CA VAL A 205 5.97 -21.07 -11.99
C VAL A 205 4.74 -21.89 -11.60
N LEU A 206 3.62 -21.66 -12.30
CA LEU A 206 2.38 -22.38 -12.04
C LEU A 206 2.56 -23.90 -12.21
N ASN A 207 2.22 -24.65 -11.17
CA ASN A 207 2.09 -26.10 -11.21
C ASN A 207 0.69 -26.51 -10.75
N CYS A 208 -0.17 -26.87 -11.69
CA CYS A 208 -1.56 -27.22 -11.40
C CYS A 208 -1.74 -28.47 -10.52
N SER A 209 -0.71 -29.29 -10.34
CA SER A 209 -0.71 -30.43 -9.42
C SER A 209 -0.19 -30.08 -8.02
N LYS A 210 0.37 -28.87 -7.84
CA LYS A 210 0.96 -28.41 -6.57
C LYS A 210 0.80 -26.89 -6.39
N LEU A 211 -0.45 -26.45 -6.42
CA LEU A 211 -0.82 -25.05 -6.09
C LEU A 211 -0.46 -24.70 -4.64
N SER A 212 -0.17 -23.43 -4.39
CA SER A 212 -0.11 -22.84 -3.04
C SER A 212 -1.17 -21.75 -2.87
N VAL A 213 -1.97 -21.89 -1.82
CA VAL A 213 -3.05 -20.99 -1.43
C VAL A 213 -2.67 -20.31 -0.13
N THR A 214 -2.76 -18.98 -0.11
CA THR A 214 -2.56 -18.18 1.11
C THR A 214 -3.85 -17.46 1.46
N ILE A 215 -4.32 -17.67 2.68
CA ILE A 215 -5.52 -17.04 3.22
C ILE A 215 -5.11 -16.00 4.27
N ILE A 216 -5.54 -14.75 4.07
CA ILE A 216 -5.25 -13.65 4.98
C ILE A 216 -6.33 -13.57 6.06
N TRP A 217 -5.93 -13.85 7.30
CA TRP A 217 -6.70 -13.60 8.49
C TRP A 217 -6.63 -12.15 8.92
N ARG A 218 -7.74 -11.70 9.50
CA ARG A 218 -7.88 -10.38 10.10
C ARG A 218 -8.26 -10.60 11.54
N ARG A 219 -7.34 -10.33 12.46
CA ARG A 219 -7.56 -10.40 13.91
C ARG A 219 -7.26 -9.05 14.52
N ASP A 220 -7.77 -8.81 15.73
CA ASP A 220 -7.62 -7.50 16.36
C ASP A 220 -6.14 -7.22 16.67
N TYR A 221 -5.68 -6.02 16.32
CA TYR A 221 -4.33 -5.54 16.54
C TYR A 221 -4.34 -4.01 16.56
N VAL A 222 -3.38 -3.41 17.26
CA VAL A 222 -3.26 -1.96 17.28
C VAL A 222 -2.35 -1.52 16.13
N ALA A 223 -2.93 -0.85 15.14
CA ALA A 223 -2.19 -0.25 14.02
C ALA A 223 -1.78 1.21 14.27
N HIS A 224 -2.58 1.93 15.07
CA HIS A 224 -2.46 3.37 15.26
C HIS A 224 -2.99 3.77 16.65
N PRO A 225 -2.40 4.81 17.29
CA PRO A 225 -2.89 5.32 18.58
C PRO A 225 -4.36 5.76 18.65
N ARG A 226 -5.04 5.98 17.51
CA ARG A 226 -6.46 6.36 17.42
C ARG A 226 -7.41 5.17 17.57
N ASN A 227 -6.88 3.95 17.59
CA ASN A 227 -7.65 2.73 17.80
C ASN A 227 -7.03 1.89 18.92
N PRO A 228 -7.02 2.38 20.18
CA PRO A 228 -6.36 1.70 21.30
C PRO A 228 -6.94 0.31 21.60
N SER A 229 -8.22 0.06 21.26
CA SER A 229 -8.85 -1.26 21.42
C SER A 229 -8.30 -2.31 20.45
N GLY A 230 -7.63 -1.88 19.37
CA GLY A 230 -7.14 -2.73 18.30
C GLY A 230 -8.26 -3.41 17.49
N VAL A 231 -9.53 -3.06 17.74
CA VAL A 231 -10.65 -3.73 17.08
C VAL A 231 -10.68 -3.35 15.61
N ILE A 232 -10.60 -4.35 14.74
CA ILE A 232 -10.70 -4.18 13.30
C ILE A 232 -11.98 -4.82 12.73
N GLN A 233 -12.39 -4.34 11.56
CA GLN A 233 -13.54 -4.85 10.84
C GLN A 233 -13.17 -5.96 9.85
N ARG A 234 -14.22 -6.65 9.35
CA ARG A 234 -14.15 -7.61 8.24
C ARG A 234 -13.33 -8.84 8.59
N LYS A 235 -13.72 -9.53 9.67
CA LYS A 235 -13.04 -10.75 10.16
C LYS A 235 -13.86 -11.98 9.79
N ILE A 236 -13.22 -13.13 9.61
CA ILE A 236 -13.94 -14.39 9.33
C ILE A 236 -14.34 -15.02 10.68
N LYS A 237 -15.57 -15.50 10.81
CA LYS A 237 -16.08 -16.08 12.07
C LYS A 237 -15.62 -17.53 12.27
N ASN A 238 -15.59 -18.30 11.20
CA ASN A 238 -15.34 -19.74 11.15
C ASN A 238 -14.01 -20.02 10.42
N GLU A 239 -12.91 -19.44 10.91
CA GLU A 239 -11.58 -19.56 10.30
C GLU A 239 -11.15 -21.03 10.14
N ASP A 240 -11.38 -21.88 11.16
CA ASP A 240 -10.99 -23.29 11.15
C ASP A 240 -11.79 -24.09 10.10
N GLU A 241 -13.12 -23.99 10.13
CA GLU A 241 -14.01 -24.64 9.15
C GLU A 241 -13.72 -24.19 7.71
N PHE A 242 -13.42 -22.90 7.52
CA PHE A 242 -13.03 -22.35 6.23
C PHE A 242 -11.71 -22.98 5.75
N LEU A 243 -10.67 -22.98 6.58
CA LEU A 243 -9.36 -23.54 6.25
C LEU A 243 -9.44 -25.03 5.96
N GLU A 244 -10.15 -25.79 6.81
CA GLU A 244 -10.38 -27.23 6.64
C GLU A 244 -11.08 -27.52 5.31
N SER A 245 -12.14 -26.78 4.98
CA SER A 245 -12.88 -26.99 3.72
C SER A 245 -12.03 -26.75 2.46
N VAL A 246 -11.13 -25.77 2.49
CA VAL A 246 -10.21 -25.47 1.38
C VAL A 246 -9.09 -26.50 1.32
N THR A 247 -8.53 -26.90 2.46
CA THR A 247 -7.47 -27.91 2.56
C THR A 247 -7.96 -29.27 2.08
N GLU A 248 -9.18 -29.65 2.46
CA GLU A 248 -9.83 -30.88 2.05
C GLU A 248 -10.12 -30.90 0.54
N LEU A 249 -10.61 -29.78 -0.01
CA LEU A 249 -10.83 -29.64 -1.44
C LEU A 249 -9.53 -29.77 -2.25
N LEU A 250 -8.43 -29.26 -1.72
CA LEU A 250 -7.12 -29.19 -2.37
C LEU A 250 -6.10 -30.14 -1.72
N ARG A 251 -6.50 -31.35 -1.34
CA ARG A 251 -5.57 -32.37 -0.83
C ARG A 251 -4.38 -32.56 -1.77
N GLY A 252 -3.17 -32.49 -1.22
CA GLY A 252 -1.91 -32.57 -1.97
C GLY A 252 -1.35 -31.22 -2.46
N HIS A 253 -2.12 -30.14 -2.30
CA HIS A 253 -1.67 -28.77 -2.49
C HIS A 253 -1.24 -28.14 -1.15
N GLU A 254 -0.60 -26.99 -1.22
CA GLU A 254 -0.23 -26.21 -0.04
C GLU A 254 -1.32 -25.20 0.26
N VAL A 255 -1.88 -25.23 1.47
CA VAL A 255 -2.87 -24.25 1.95
C VAL A 255 -2.38 -23.69 3.27
N LYS A 256 -2.19 -22.38 3.33
CA LYS A 256 -1.70 -21.66 4.51
C LYS A 256 -2.64 -20.52 4.87
N ALA A 257 -2.72 -20.25 6.17
CA ALA A 257 -3.47 -19.12 6.72
C ALA A 257 -2.51 -18.25 7.52
N VAL A 258 -2.58 -16.93 7.36
CA VAL A 258 -1.62 -16.00 7.96
C VAL A 258 -2.29 -14.69 8.35
N GLN A 259 -1.84 -14.10 9.45
CA GLN A 259 -2.10 -12.71 9.80
C GLN A 259 -0.86 -11.91 9.38
N LEU A 260 -0.92 -11.18 8.25
CA LEU A 260 0.28 -10.62 7.63
C LEU A 260 0.95 -9.53 8.48
N GLU A 261 0.16 -8.74 9.20
CA GLU A 261 0.66 -7.66 10.06
C GLU A 261 1.53 -8.13 11.23
N THR A 262 1.53 -9.43 11.55
CA THR A 262 2.36 -9.99 12.62
C THR A 262 3.75 -10.45 12.15
N ILE A 263 4.05 -10.33 10.86
CA ILE A 263 5.34 -10.72 10.29
C ILE A 263 5.99 -9.54 9.53
N PRO A 264 7.33 -9.48 9.43
CA PRO A 264 8.01 -8.41 8.69
C PRO A 264 7.64 -8.36 7.21
N MET A 265 7.69 -7.17 6.60
CA MET A 265 7.32 -6.96 5.18
C MET A 265 8.05 -7.92 4.23
N GLU A 266 9.34 -8.16 4.44
CA GLU A 266 10.13 -9.16 3.67
C GLU A 266 9.45 -10.53 3.65
N LYS A 267 9.04 -11.04 4.82
CA LYS A 267 8.37 -12.34 4.95
C LYS A 267 6.96 -12.32 4.37
N GLN A 268 6.26 -11.19 4.42
CA GLN A 268 4.98 -11.02 3.72
C GLN A 268 5.18 -11.16 2.20
N LEU A 269 6.22 -10.51 1.64
CA LEU A 269 6.53 -10.55 0.22
C LEU A 269 7.01 -11.94 -0.24
N GLU A 270 7.89 -12.59 0.52
CA GLU A 270 8.33 -13.97 0.23
C GLU A 270 7.12 -14.90 0.11
N LEU A 271 6.23 -14.89 1.12
CA LEU A 271 5.03 -15.72 1.13
C LEU A 271 4.11 -15.43 -0.06
N VAL A 272 3.86 -14.15 -0.34
CA VAL A 272 2.93 -13.74 -1.40
C VAL A 272 3.51 -14.01 -2.79
N SER A 273 4.83 -13.84 -2.96
CA SER A 273 5.52 -14.15 -4.23
C SER A 273 5.46 -15.63 -4.59
N GLU A 274 5.24 -16.51 -3.61
CA GLU A 274 5.06 -17.96 -3.78
C GLU A 274 3.59 -18.40 -3.73
N THR A 275 2.64 -17.47 -3.75
CA THR A 275 1.20 -17.77 -3.67
C THR A 275 0.55 -17.79 -5.06
N ASP A 276 -0.13 -18.88 -5.42
CA ASP A 276 -0.94 -18.93 -6.66
C ASP A 276 -2.31 -18.32 -6.45
N ILE A 277 -2.92 -18.56 -5.28
CA ILE A 277 -4.25 -18.07 -4.93
C ILE A 277 -4.20 -17.34 -3.60
N LEU A 278 -4.40 -16.03 -3.63
CA LEU A 278 -4.59 -15.22 -2.43
C LEU A 278 -6.07 -15.12 -2.10
N VAL A 279 -6.42 -15.35 -0.84
CA VAL A 279 -7.80 -15.28 -0.35
C VAL A 279 -7.87 -14.34 0.84
N GLY A 280 -8.87 -13.49 0.91
CA GLY A 280 -9.08 -12.69 2.12
C GLY A 280 -10.32 -11.82 2.08
N MET A 281 -10.69 -11.34 3.27
CA MET A 281 -11.72 -10.32 3.40
C MET A 281 -11.18 -8.97 2.87
N HIS A 282 -12.05 -8.21 2.20
CA HIS A 282 -11.76 -6.87 1.69
C HIS A 282 -11.01 -6.03 2.74
N GLY A 283 -9.89 -5.43 2.37
CA GLY A 283 -9.09 -4.59 3.27
C GLY A 283 -7.65 -4.44 2.81
N ALA A 284 -6.93 -3.51 3.42
CA ALA A 284 -5.59 -3.09 2.99
C ALA A 284 -4.57 -4.23 2.81
N GLY A 285 -4.72 -5.35 3.53
CA GLY A 285 -3.89 -6.54 3.34
C GLY A 285 -3.95 -7.12 1.93
N LEU A 286 -5.05 -6.94 1.19
CA LEU A 286 -5.17 -7.38 -0.20
C LEU A 286 -4.33 -6.54 -1.19
N SER A 287 -3.67 -5.47 -0.73
CA SER A 287 -2.67 -4.75 -1.55
C SER A 287 -1.50 -5.64 -1.95
N HIS A 288 -1.26 -6.73 -1.21
CA HIS A 288 -0.32 -7.79 -1.56
C HIS A 288 -0.60 -8.44 -2.93
N THR A 289 -1.80 -8.28 -3.48
CA THR A 289 -2.13 -8.66 -4.87
C THR A 289 -1.12 -8.10 -5.88
N LEU A 290 -0.50 -6.94 -5.61
CA LEU A 290 0.56 -6.36 -6.44
C LEU A 290 1.77 -7.30 -6.61
N PHE A 291 2.04 -8.16 -5.65
CA PHE A 291 3.25 -8.98 -5.59
C PHE A 291 3.05 -10.43 -6.00
N LEU A 292 1.79 -10.85 -6.23
CA LEU A 292 1.47 -12.19 -6.73
C LEU A 292 2.22 -12.51 -8.04
N PRO A 293 2.55 -13.79 -8.29
CA PRO A 293 3.01 -14.28 -9.59
C PRO A 293 2.08 -13.83 -10.73
N LYS A 294 2.61 -13.73 -11.94
CA LYS A 294 1.87 -13.24 -13.13
C LYS A 294 0.64 -14.08 -13.47
N HIS A 295 0.63 -15.36 -13.08
CA HIS A 295 -0.53 -16.24 -13.25
C HIS A 295 -1.50 -16.17 -12.08
N GLY A 296 -1.16 -15.54 -10.96
CA GLY A 296 -1.90 -15.65 -9.70
C GLY A 296 -3.34 -15.14 -9.76
N GLY A 297 -4.10 -15.46 -8.71
CA GLY A 297 -5.49 -15.05 -8.56
C GLY A 297 -5.84 -14.54 -7.17
N LEU A 298 -6.75 -13.57 -7.10
CA LEU A 298 -7.34 -13.06 -5.86
C LEU A 298 -8.78 -13.54 -5.71
N ILE A 299 -9.09 -14.13 -4.56
CA ILE A 299 -10.45 -14.36 -4.06
C ILE A 299 -10.76 -13.31 -2.98
N GLU A 300 -11.63 -12.37 -3.30
CA GLU A 300 -12.01 -11.28 -2.41
C GLU A 300 -13.39 -11.51 -1.76
N LEU A 301 -13.43 -11.44 -0.43
CA LEU A 301 -14.62 -11.72 0.37
C LEU A 301 -15.15 -10.43 1.02
N PHE A 302 -16.46 -10.25 1.02
CA PHE A 302 -17.10 -9.05 1.54
C PHE A 302 -18.19 -9.39 2.56
N PRO A 303 -18.28 -8.66 3.68
CA PRO A 303 -19.45 -8.76 4.54
C PRO A 303 -20.65 -8.05 3.91
N ALA A 304 -21.85 -8.32 4.42
CA ALA A 304 -23.09 -7.71 3.97
C ALA A 304 -23.13 -6.19 4.19
N TYR A 305 -22.47 -5.72 5.26
CA TYR A 305 -22.44 -4.31 5.64
C TYR A 305 -21.41 -3.47 4.86
N HIS A 306 -20.61 -4.07 3.97
CA HIS A 306 -19.64 -3.34 3.15
C HIS A 306 -20.15 -3.17 1.72
N ASN A 307 -19.88 -1.99 1.13
CA ASN A 307 -20.25 -1.71 -0.25
C ASN A 307 -19.17 -2.24 -1.22
N GLN A 308 -19.57 -3.11 -2.15
CA GLN A 308 -18.71 -3.60 -3.23
C GLN A 308 -18.38 -2.54 -4.30
N GLY A 309 -18.99 -1.35 -4.24
CA GLY A 309 -18.67 -0.24 -5.14
C GLY A 309 -17.21 0.25 -5.06
N THR A 310 -16.44 -0.23 -4.09
CA THR A 310 -14.99 0.01 -3.98
C THR A 310 -14.22 -1.09 -4.70
N SER A 311 -13.93 -0.91 -5.99
CA SER A 311 -13.27 -1.91 -6.85
C SER A 311 -11.73 -1.92 -6.74
N HIS A 312 -11.14 -1.45 -5.64
CA HIS A 312 -9.70 -1.27 -5.48
C HIS A 312 -8.89 -2.52 -5.87
N PHE A 313 -9.19 -3.67 -5.26
CA PHE A 313 -8.40 -4.89 -5.49
C PHE A 313 -8.76 -5.60 -6.80
N GLN A 314 -10.00 -5.44 -7.28
CA GLN A 314 -10.36 -5.79 -8.65
C GLN A 314 -9.57 -4.95 -9.68
N ALA A 315 -9.31 -3.67 -9.40
CA ALA A 315 -8.48 -2.84 -10.25
C ALA A 315 -7.02 -3.30 -10.24
N LEU A 316 -6.46 -3.65 -9.07
CA LEU A 316 -5.12 -4.23 -8.96
C LEU A 316 -4.98 -5.50 -9.81
N THR A 317 -5.92 -6.46 -9.67
CA THR A 317 -5.90 -7.68 -10.50
C THR A 317 -5.99 -7.37 -11.98
N ARG A 318 -6.85 -6.44 -12.41
CA ARG A 318 -6.96 -6.02 -13.80
C ARG A 318 -5.67 -5.41 -14.34
N TRP A 319 -5.05 -4.48 -13.61
CA TRP A 319 -3.80 -3.83 -14.03
C TRP A 319 -2.64 -4.81 -14.14
N ARG A 320 -2.61 -5.81 -13.24
CA ARG A 320 -1.63 -6.90 -13.20
C ARG A 320 -1.97 -8.07 -14.13
N ARG A 321 -3.17 -8.06 -14.75
CA ARG A 321 -3.73 -9.17 -15.55
C ARG A 321 -3.87 -10.49 -14.79
N LEU A 322 -4.18 -10.41 -13.50
CA LEU A 322 -4.42 -11.55 -12.61
C LEU A 322 -5.88 -12.01 -12.68
N HIS A 323 -6.14 -13.21 -12.18
CA HIS A 323 -7.51 -13.71 -12.02
C HIS A 323 -8.19 -13.09 -10.80
N TYR A 324 -9.50 -12.88 -10.92
CA TYR A 324 -10.32 -12.32 -9.84
C TYR A 324 -11.62 -13.09 -9.68
N VAL A 325 -11.93 -13.41 -8.43
CA VAL A 325 -13.20 -14.00 -8.00
C VAL A 325 -13.62 -13.26 -6.73
N SER A 326 -14.91 -12.99 -6.58
CA SER A 326 -15.42 -12.39 -5.36
C SER A 326 -16.67 -13.07 -4.82
N TRP A 327 -16.93 -12.82 -3.55
CA TRP A 327 -18.17 -13.17 -2.88
C TRP A 327 -18.58 -12.08 -1.90
N LYS A 328 -19.88 -11.78 -1.88
CA LYS A 328 -20.49 -10.93 -0.86
C LYS A 328 -21.44 -11.76 -0.03
N ASN A 329 -21.42 -11.56 1.27
CA ASN A 329 -22.49 -12.06 2.12
C ASN A 329 -23.80 -11.33 1.79
N GLU A 330 -24.80 -12.07 1.32
CA GLU A 330 -26.15 -11.57 1.04
C GLU A 330 -27.11 -11.81 2.22
N TYR A 331 -26.76 -12.74 3.11
CA TYR A 331 -27.59 -13.08 4.28
C TYR A 331 -27.05 -12.44 5.55
N ARG A 332 -27.72 -11.39 6.04
CA ARG A 332 -27.31 -10.66 7.25
C ARG A 332 -27.21 -11.52 8.51
N GLY A 333 -27.88 -12.67 8.58
CA GLY A 333 -27.74 -13.62 9.70
C GLY A 333 -26.35 -14.22 9.83
N ASN A 334 -25.52 -14.14 8.77
CA ASN A 334 -24.10 -14.51 8.83
C ASN A 334 -23.21 -13.39 9.41
N GLU A 335 -23.76 -12.23 9.78
CA GLU A 335 -23.00 -11.18 10.44
C GLU A 335 -23.10 -11.31 11.97
N TYR A 336 -21.95 -11.41 12.61
CA TYR A 336 -21.83 -11.64 14.05
C TYR A 336 -21.24 -10.40 14.76
N PRO A 337 -21.42 -10.30 16.09
CA PRO A 337 -20.73 -9.32 16.91
C PRO A 337 -19.21 -9.32 16.68
N ASN A 338 -18.57 -8.21 17.05
CA ASN A 338 -17.14 -7.99 16.82
C ASN A 338 -16.75 -8.01 15.34
N LYS A 339 -17.67 -7.62 14.44
CA LYS A 339 -17.42 -7.41 13.00
C LYS A 339 -16.94 -8.68 12.28
N LYS A 340 -17.40 -9.84 12.77
CA LYS A 340 -17.11 -11.16 12.20
C LYS A 340 -18.22 -11.56 11.23
N THR A 341 -17.85 -12.20 10.13
CA THR A 341 -18.79 -12.73 9.13
C THR A 341 -18.58 -14.23 9.02
N TYR A 342 -19.64 -15.01 9.18
CA TYR A 342 -19.63 -16.44 8.89
C TYR A 342 -19.64 -16.65 7.38
N ILE A 343 -18.73 -17.49 6.90
CA ILE A 343 -18.61 -17.80 5.48
C ILE A 343 -18.89 -19.29 5.31
N PRO A 344 -20.04 -19.68 4.74
CA PRO A 344 -20.36 -21.09 4.58
C PRO A 344 -19.26 -21.85 3.82
N PRO A 345 -18.87 -23.07 4.24
CA PRO A 345 -17.84 -23.85 3.53
C PRO A 345 -18.15 -24.07 2.06
N THR A 346 -19.43 -24.20 1.72
CA THR A 346 -19.90 -24.31 0.32
C THR A 346 -19.50 -23.11 -0.53
N VAL A 347 -19.48 -21.91 0.05
CA VAL A 347 -18.98 -20.70 -0.61
C VAL A 347 -17.47 -20.79 -0.81
N ALA A 348 -16.70 -21.14 0.23
CA ALA A 348 -15.25 -21.28 0.15
C ALA A 348 -14.87 -22.26 -0.97
N ILE A 349 -15.49 -23.45 -0.96
CA ILE A 349 -15.30 -24.50 -1.97
C ILE A 349 -15.67 -24.00 -3.36
N SER A 350 -16.84 -23.36 -3.52
CA SER A 350 -17.31 -22.88 -4.82
C SER A 350 -16.37 -21.83 -5.43
N LYS A 351 -15.92 -20.85 -4.62
CA LYS A 351 -15.02 -19.79 -5.08
C LYS A 351 -13.64 -20.33 -5.39
N MET A 352 -13.15 -21.29 -4.60
CA MET A 352 -11.88 -21.95 -4.83
C MET A 352 -11.90 -22.76 -6.13
N LYS A 353 -12.92 -23.60 -6.36
CA LYS A 353 -13.09 -24.33 -7.63
C LYS A 353 -13.08 -23.40 -8.84
N LYS A 354 -13.86 -22.31 -8.77
CA LYS A 354 -13.90 -21.28 -9.84
C LYS A 354 -12.54 -20.63 -10.08
N MET A 355 -11.73 -20.43 -9.04
CA MET A 355 -10.38 -19.88 -9.20
C MET A 355 -9.42 -20.91 -9.81
N VAL A 356 -9.46 -22.16 -9.35
CA VAL A 356 -8.66 -23.25 -9.91
C VAL A 356 -9.00 -23.48 -11.38
N GLU A 357 -10.28 -23.45 -11.77
CA GLU A 357 -10.72 -23.51 -13.17
C GLU A 357 -10.12 -22.39 -14.03
N LYS A 358 -10.00 -21.17 -13.48
CA LYS A 358 -9.40 -20.01 -14.17
C LYS A 358 -7.89 -20.17 -14.34
N LEU A 359 -7.20 -20.67 -13.32
CA LEU A 359 -5.74 -20.89 -13.34
C LEU A 359 -5.34 -22.08 -14.20
N CYS A 360 -6.11 -23.17 -14.10
CA CYS A 360 -5.80 -24.48 -14.64
C CYS A 360 -6.94 -24.99 -15.53
N PRO A 361 -7.25 -24.33 -16.65
CA PRO A 361 -8.39 -24.71 -17.50
C PRO A 361 -8.24 -26.12 -18.11
N GLN A 362 -7.01 -26.61 -18.28
CA GLN A 362 -6.73 -27.90 -18.91
C GLN A 362 -6.96 -29.10 -17.97
N THR A 363 -6.93 -28.93 -16.65
CA THR A 363 -7.12 -30.05 -15.70
C THR A 363 -8.58 -30.45 -15.50
N VAL A 364 -9.52 -29.59 -15.91
CA VAL A 364 -10.98 -29.83 -15.79
C VAL A 364 -11.55 -30.53 -17.03
N GLY A 365 -10.83 -30.52 -18.16
CA GLY A 365 -11.31 -30.96 -19.48
C GLY A 365 -11.16 -32.45 -19.84
N VAL A 366 -10.65 -33.34 -18.98
CA VAL A 366 -10.32 -34.73 -19.38
C VAL A 366 -11.06 -35.83 -18.57
N ARG A 367 -11.94 -35.48 -17.62
CA ARG A 367 -12.70 -36.48 -16.84
C ARG A 367 -14.16 -36.73 -17.27
N SER A 368 -14.69 -36.04 -18.29
CA SER A 368 -16.11 -36.18 -18.69
C SER A 368 -16.41 -37.01 -19.95
N LEU A 369 -15.43 -37.70 -20.56
CA LEU A 369 -15.65 -38.42 -21.85
C LEU A 369 -15.27 -39.92 -21.86
N LYS A 370 -15.25 -40.61 -20.71
CA LYS A 370 -14.98 -42.07 -20.67
C LYS A 370 -15.99 -42.94 -19.95
N HIS A 371 -17.17 -42.44 -19.59
CA HIS A 371 -18.28 -43.28 -19.14
C HIS A 371 -19.52 -42.92 -19.93
N HIS A 372 -19.65 -43.43 -21.16
CA HIS A 372 -20.92 -43.70 -21.87
C HIS A 372 -20.62 -44.27 -23.26
N LYS A 373 -20.02 -45.48 -23.32
CA LYS A 373 -20.16 -46.40 -24.47
C LYS A 373 -19.97 -47.84 -23.99
N LYS A 374 -20.97 -48.31 -23.23
CA LYS A 374 -21.36 -49.72 -23.19
C LYS A 374 -22.87 -49.71 -23.00
N PHE A 375 -23.60 -49.82 -24.10
CA PHE A 375 -24.80 -50.65 -24.27
C PHE A 375 -25.34 -50.50 -25.70
N GLN A 376 -25.53 -51.65 -26.35
CA GLN A 376 -26.38 -51.96 -27.51
C GLN A 376 -25.90 -51.38 -28.87
N SER A 377 -25.77 -52.14 -29.96
CA SER A 377 -26.37 -53.41 -30.39
C SER A 377 -25.34 -54.36 -30.99
#